data_AF-A0A7S1ZH70-F1
#
_entry.id   AF-A0A7S1ZH70-F1
#
_cell.length_a   1.000
_cell.length_b   1.000
_cell.length_c   1.000
_cell.angle_alpha   90.00
_cell.angle_beta   90.00
_cell.angle_gamma   90.00
#
_symmetry.space_group_name_H-M   'P 1'
#
loop_
_entity.id
_entity.type
_entity.pdbx_description
1 polymer ?
#
loop_
_entity_poly.entity_id
_entity_poly.type
_entity_poly.pdbx_seq_one_letter_code
_entity_poly.pdbx_strand_id
1 'polypeptide(L)'
;SIGEQALNAGKVAAMRGSEAKSRTDVAVKERQILHIKQEFGLELFDVLMMLEENHGWLPPDRNVRAIYDQCRRDLDDILKKNDVKREKLRQLGGDVGGSNGKSGSFRGAKFPSYRGDDSEGQGGQTQPPGVGTRDQPSVHAMPRGDPVAATPSAPQQQHKASFSTPQFQDNHIDSSHANQIIMNSYA
;
A
#
# COMPACT_ATOMS: atom_id res chain seq x y z
N SER A 1 -2.32 32.42 34.91
CA SER A 1 -1.61 31.72 36.02
C SER A 1 -0.70 30.64 35.45
N ILE A 2 0.41 30.27 36.10
CA ILE A 2 1.28 29.16 35.67
C ILE A 2 0.48 27.84 35.50
N GLY A 3 -0.53 27.60 36.35
CA GLY A 3 -1.39 26.42 36.24
C GLY A 3 -2.24 26.39 34.97
N GLU A 4 -2.64 27.55 34.45
CA GLU A 4 -3.46 27.65 33.23
C GLU A 4 -2.64 27.35 31.97
N GLN A 5 -1.38 27.77 31.94
CA GLN A 5 -0.44 27.44 30.87
C GLN A 5 -0.15 25.94 30.83
N ALA A 6 0.02 25.29 31.99
CA ALA A 6 0.21 23.85 32.08
C ALA A 6 -1.01 23.07 31.56
N LEU A 7 -2.23 23.51 31.90
CA LEU A 7 -3.47 22.89 31.41
C LEU A 7 -3.62 23.03 29.89
N ASN A 8 -3.30 24.21 29.34
CA ASN A 8 -3.36 24.44 27.90
C ASN A 8 -2.30 23.62 27.15
N ALA A 9 -1.08 23.51 27.68
CA ALA A 9 -0.05 22.64 27.13
C ALA A 9 -0.48 21.16 27.11
N GLY A 10 -1.13 20.69 28.17
CA GLY A 10 -1.69 19.34 28.24
C GLY A 10 -2.76 19.08 27.17
N LYS A 11 -3.68 20.03 26.95
CA LYS A 11 -4.69 19.92 25.89
C LYS A 11 -4.07 19.87 24.49
N VAL A 12 -3.08 20.74 24.22
CA VAL A 12 -2.37 20.75 22.93
C VAL A 12 -1.60 19.45 22.71
N ALA A 13 -0.93 18.93 23.75
CA ALA A 13 -0.22 17.65 23.67
C ALA A 13 -1.19 16.49 23.41
N ALA A 14 -2.35 16.45 24.10
CA ALA A 14 -3.37 15.44 23.89
C ALA A 14 -3.94 15.47 22.46
N MET A 15 -4.25 16.66 21.93
CA MET A 15 -4.71 16.83 20.55
C MET A 15 -3.67 16.41 19.52
N ARG A 16 -2.40 16.77 19.72
CA ARG A 16 -1.32 16.35 18.82
C ARG A 16 -1.07 14.85 18.89
N GLY A 17 -1.23 14.25 20.07
CA GLY A 17 -1.14 12.80 20.25
C GLY A 17 -2.23 12.05 19.50
N SER A 18 -3.48 12.52 19.54
CA SER A 18 -4.58 11.89 18.79
C SER A 18 -4.40 12.06 17.27
N GLU A 19 -3.96 13.22 16.81
CA GLU A 19 -3.67 13.46 15.40
C GLU A 19 -2.53 12.56 14.89
N ALA A 20 -1.43 12.47 15.65
CA ALA A 20 -0.32 11.59 15.31
C ALA A 20 -0.77 10.13 15.21
N LYS A 21 -1.58 9.65 16.16
CA LYS A 21 -2.16 8.30 16.12
C LYS A 21 -3.00 8.10 14.85
N SER A 22 -3.91 9.01 14.53
CA SER A 22 -4.75 8.88 13.33
C SER A 22 -3.94 8.85 12.04
N ARG A 23 -2.87 9.66 11.93
CA ARG A 23 -1.98 9.63 10.76
C ARG A 23 -1.25 8.30 10.64
N THR A 24 -0.77 7.74 11.75
CA THR A 24 -0.15 6.42 11.77
C THR A 24 -1.15 5.34 11.34
N ASP A 25 -2.38 5.37 11.84
CA ASP A 25 -3.41 4.39 11.48
C ASP A 25 -3.74 4.44 9.98
N VAL A 26 -3.83 5.63 9.39
CA VAL A 26 -4.03 5.81 7.94
C VAL A 26 -2.85 5.21 7.16
N ALA A 27 -1.61 5.54 7.52
CA ALA A 27 -0.42 5.03 6.84
C ALA A 27 -0.31 3.50 6.91
N VAL A 28 -0.70 2.89 8.04
CA VAL A 28 -0.74 1.43 8.18
C VAL A 28 -1.79 0.82 7.25
N LYS A 29 -3.00 1.38 7.20
CA LYS A 29 -4.06 0.91 6.31
C LYS A 29 -3.71 1.07 4.83
N GLU A 30 -3.07 2.17 4.45
CA GLU A 30 -2.62 2.38 3.07
C GLU A 30 -1.62 1.30 2.64
N ARG A 31 -0.68 0.94 3.50
CA ARG A 31 0.25 -0.17 3.25
C ARG A 31 -0.47 -1.51 3.11
N GLN A 32 -1.47 -1.79 3.94
CA GLN A 32 -2.28 -3.00 3.84
C GLN A 32 -3.05 -3.05 2.52
N ILE A 33 -3.66 -1.94 2.10
CA ILE A 33 -4.37 -1.84 0.82
C ILE A 33 -3.41 -2.09 -0.35
N LEU A 34 -2.21 -1.53 -0.32
CA LEU A 34 -1.20 -1.76 -1.35
C LEU A 34 -0.79 -3.24 -1.42
N HIS A 35 -0.58 -3.87 -0.28
CA HIS A 35 -0.25 -5.29 -0.22
C HIS A 35 -1.37 -6.17 -0.79
N ILE A 36 -2.62 -5.92 -0.41
CA ILE A 36 -3.78 -6.64 -0.94
C ILE A 36 -3.90 -6.45 -2.46
N LYS A 37 -3.67 -5.23 -2.97
CA LYS A 37 -3.69 -4.95 -4.42
C LYS A 37 -2.60 -5.72 -5.16
N GLN A 38 -1.42 -5.87 -4.57
CA GLN A 38 -0.32 -6.63 -5.14
C GLN A 38 -0.65 -8.12 -5.20
N GLU A 39 -1.08 -8.70 -4.06
CA GLU A 39 -1.49 -10.11 -3.97
C GLU A 39 -2.62 -10.42 -4.96
N PHE A 40 -3.66 -9.58 -4.98
CA PHE A 40 -4.78 -9.71 -5.91
C PHE A 40 -4.31 -9.68 -7.38
N GLY A 41 -3.37 -8.79 -7.72
CA GLY A 41 -2.82 -8.70 -9.06
C GLY A 41 -2.07 -9.96 -9.49
N LEU A 42 -1.33 -10.58 -8.57
CA LEU A 42 -0.62 -11.85 -8.82
C LEU A 42 -1.60 -13.00 -9.04
N GLU A 43 -2.60 -13.15 -8.16
CA GLU A 43 -3.62 -14.20 -8.29
C GLU A 43 -4.46 -14.03 -9.55
N LEU A 44 -4.84 -12.78 -9.87
CA LEU A 44 -5.61 -12.48 -11.08
C LEU A 44 -4.81 -12.84 -12.34
N PHE A 45 -3.51 -12.54 -12.36
CA PHE A 45 -2.67 -12.83 -13.53
C PHE A 45 -2.64 -14.33 -13.85
N ASP A 46 -2.52 -15.19 -12.85
CA ASP A 46 -2.56 -16.65 -13.03
C ASP A 46 -3.89 -17.12 -13.64
N VAL A 47 -5.00 -16.56 -13.16
CA VAL A 47 -6.34 -16.85 -13.72
C VAL A 47 -6.44 -16.38 -15.18
N LEU A 48 -5.92 -15.19 -15.49
CA LEU A 48 -5.93 -14.66 -16.85
C LEU A 48 -5.13 -15.52 -17.82
N MET A 49 -3.94 -15.99 -17.39
CA MET A 49 -3.14 -16.93 -18.17
C MET A 49 -3.90 -18.23 -18.46
N MET A 50 -4.52 -18.83 -17.44
CA MET A 50 -5.31 -20.05 -17.63
C MET A 50 -6.49 -19.84 -18.59
N LEU A 51 -7.13 -18.67 -18.57
CA LEU A 51 -8.22 -18.34 -19.48
C LEU A 51 -7.73 -18.12 -20.92
N GLU A 52 -6.57 -17.49 -21.09
CA GLU A 52 -5.94 -17.34 -22.40
C GLU A 52 -5.57 -18.72 -22.98
N GLU A 53 -4.91 -19.57 -22.21
CA GLU A 53 -4.43 -20.89 -22.66
C GLU A 53 -5.59 -21.85 -23.00
N ASN A 54 -6.64 -21.89 -22.17
CA ASN A 54 -7.73 -22.85 -22.34
C ASN A 54 -8.83 -22.34 -23.29
N HIS A 55 -9.07 -21.03 -23.32
CA HIS A 55 -10.23 -20.45 -24.02
C HIS A 55 -9.84 -19.38 -25.04
N GLY A 56 -8.56 -19.02 -25.18
CA GLY A 56 -8.13 -17.89 -26.01
C GLY A 56 -8.69 -16.55 -25.52
N TRP A 57 -9.12 -16.48 -24.26
CA TRP A 57 -9.80 -15.30 -23.73
C TRP A 57 -8.77 -14.24 -23.37
N LEU A 58 -9.04 -13.00 -23.76
CA LEU A 58 -8.24 -11.83 -23.41
C LEU A 58 -9.15 -10.72 -22.87
N PRO A 59 -8.69 -9.89 -21.91
CA PRO A 59 -9.47 -8.78 -21.38
C PRO A 59 -9.99 -7.86 -22.51
N PRO A 60 -11.29 -7.52 -22.54
CA PRO A 60 -11.84 -6.67 -23.60
C PRO A 60 -11.42 -5.20 -23.44
N ASP A 61 -11.20 -4.76 -22.20
CA ASP A 61 -10.73 -3.41 -21.92
C ASP A 61 -9.27 -3.24 -22.37
N ARG A 62 -9.02 -2.17 -23.14
CA ARG A 62 -7.70 -1.90 -23.74
C ARG A 62 -6.63 -1.65 -22.68
N ASN A 63 -6.95 -0.94 -21.60
CA ASN A 63 -5.99 -0.62 -20.56
C ASN A 63 -5.63 -1.86 -19.76
N VAL A 64 -6.64 -2.68 -19.40
CA VAL A 64 -6.43 -3.96 -18.73
C VAL A 64 -5.59 -4.89 -19.60
N ARG A 65 -5.89 -4.97 -20.90
CA ARG A 65 -5.09 -5.78 -21.85
C ARG A 65 -3.64 -5.29 -21.94
N ALA A 66 -3.41 -3.99 -22.03
CA ALA A 66 -2.06 -3.43 -22.08
C ALA A 66 -1.23 -3.77 -20.83
N ILE A 67 -1.86 -3.73 -19.64
CA ILE A 67 -1.21 -4.12 -18.39
C ILE A 67 -0.92 -5.63 -18.38
N TYR A 68 -1.88 -6.45 -18.78
CA TYR A 68 -1.71 -7.91 -18.88
C TYR A 68 -0.54 -8.29 -19.81
N ASP A 69 -0.51 -7.71 -21.00
CA ASP A 69 0.56 -7.97 -21.98
C ASP A 69 1.94 -7.53 -21.46
N GLN A 70 1.99 -6.44 -20.68
CA GLN A 70 3.22 -5.98 -20.03
C GLN A 70 3.67 -6.97 -18.95
N CYS A 71 2.78 -7.38 -18.04
CA CYS A 71 3.09 -8.36 -17.00
C CYS A 71 3.62 -9.68 -17.60
N ARG A 72 3.06 -10.12 -18.73
CA ARG A 72 3.52 -11.31 -19.45
C ARG A 72 4.96 -11.16 -19.95
N ARG A 73 5.29 -10.03 -20.58
CA ARG A 73 6.69 -9.74 -21.00
C ARG A 73 7.64 -9.71 -19.82
N ASP A 74 7.22 -9.07 -18.73
CA ASP A 74 8.04 -8.96 -17.51
C ASP A 74 8.31 -10.35 -16.91
N LEU A 75 7.31 -11.25 -16.90
CA LEU A 75 7.46 -12.62 -16.44
C LEU A 75 8.47 -13.39 -17.29
N ASP A 76 8.37 -13.32 -18.62
CA ASP A 76 9.32 -13.96 -19.53
C ASP A 76 10.75 -13.46 -19.28
N ASP A 77 10.92 -12.16 -19.06
CA ASP A 77 12.22 -11.56 -18.75
C ASP A 77 12.75 -12.01 -17.39
N ILE A 78 11.89 -12.13 -16.38
CA ILE A 78 12.25 -12.64 -15.04
C ILE A 78 12.69 -14.09 -15.14
N LEU A 79 11.95 -14.94 -15.86
CA LEU A 79 12.28 -16.35 -16.06
C LEU A 79 13.63 -16.50 -16.76
N LYS A 80 13.87 -15.76 -17.86
CA LYS A 80 15.17 -15.74 -18.55
C LYS A 80 16.30 -15.28 -17.62
N LYS A 81 16.10 -14.21 -16.85
CA LYS A 81 17.11 -13.72 -15.88
C LYS A 81 17.39 -14.76 -14.80
N ASN A 82 16.36 -15.45 -14.30
CA ASN A 82 16.52 -16.51 -13.31
C ASN A 82 17.28 -17.71 -13.88
N ASP A 83 17.01 -18.11 -15.11
CA ASP A 83 17.73 -19.18 -15.79
C ASP A 83 19.21 -18.85 -15.97
N VAL A 84 19.53 -17.63 -16.41
CA VAL A 84 20.93 -17.16 -16.53
C VAL A 84 21.61 -17.11 -15.16
N LYS A 85 20.93 -16.63 -14.12
CA LYS A 85 21.48 -16.62 -12.75
C LYS A 85 21.73 -18.02 -12.23
N ARG A 86 20.78 -18.94 -12.44
CA ARG A 86 20.90 -20.35 -12.05
C ARG A 86 22.09 -21.01 -12.76
N GLU A 87 22.29 -20.72 -14.04
CA GLU A 87 23.42 -21.23 -14.80
C GLU A 87 24.77 -20.68 -14.29
N LYS A 88 24.84 -19.38 -14.00
CA LYS A 88 26.05 -18.78 -13.40
C LYS A 88 26.39 -19.38 -12.05
N LEU A 89 25.38 -19.62 -11.20
CA LEU A 89 25.58 -20.28 -9.90
C LEU A 89 26.11 -21.70 -10.08
N ARG A 90 25.57 -22.44 -11.05
CA ARG A 90 26.05 -23.78 -11.42
C ARG A 90 27.52 -23.77 -11.85
N GLN A 91 27.94 -22.78 -12.64
CA GLN A 91 29.34 -22.64 -13.09
C GLN A 91 30.31 -22.27 -11.97
N LEU A 92 29.87 -21.52 -10.97
CA LEU A 92 30.67 -21.13 -9.81
C LEU A 92 30.82 -22.25 -8.76
N GLY A 93 30.35 -23.47 -9.06
CA GLY A 93 30.39 -24.60 -8.13
C GLY A 93 29.33 -24.51 -7.02
N GLY A 94 28.35 -23.60 -7.16
CA GLY A 94 27.15 -23.62 -6.35
C GLY A 94 26.27 -24.77 -6.81
N ASP A 95 26.39 -25.92 -6.16
CA ASP A 95 25.41 -26.99 -6.29
C ASP A 95 24.08 -26.48 -5.71
N VAL A 96 23.19 -26.00 -6.58
CA VAL A 96 21.78 -25.71 -6.25
C VAL A 96 20.98 -27.02 -6.28
N GLY A 97 21.61 -28.14 -5.93
CA GLY A 97 21.02 -29.44 -5.74
C GLY A 97 20.32 -29.51 -4.39
N GLY A 98 18.99 -29.45 -4.40
CA GLY A 98 18.23 -30.17 -3.38
C GLY A 98 17.70 -29.38 -2.17
N SER A 99 17.29 -28.14 -2.31
CA SER A 99 16.18 -27.60 -1.48
C SER A 99 14.93 -27.46 -2.32
N ASN A 100 14.47 -28.62 -2.79
CA ASN A 100 13.21 -28.83 -3.46
C ASN A 100 12.05 -28.46 -2.50
N GLY A 101 11.14 -27.59 -2.96
CA GLY A 101 9.71 -27.86 -2.77
C GLY A 101 9.08 -27.59 -1.39
N LYS A 102 9.33 -26.45 -0.77
CA LYS A 102 8.20 -25.64 -0.28
C LYS A 102 8.03 -24.48 -1.27
N SER A 103 7.59 -24.72 -2.50
CA SER A 103 6.15 -24.64 -2.78
C SER A 103 5.28 -24.58 -1.51
N GLY A 104 5.27 -23.44 -0.83
CA GLY A 104 3.94 -22.94 -0.47
C GLY A 104 3.23 -22.79 -1.83
N SER A 105 2.33 -23.66 -2.28
CA SER A 105 1.19 -24.18 -1.53
C SER A 105 0.72 -23.17 -0.47
N PHE A 106 0.64 -21.92 -0.91
CA PHE A 106 -0.30 -20.95 -0.39
C PHE A 106 -1.70 -21.21 -1.01
N ARG A 107 -2.00 -22.45 -1.46
CA ARG A 107 -3.37 -22.95 -1.64
C ARG A 107 -3.97 -23.37 -0.29
N GLY A 108 -3.79 -22.48 0.67
CA GLY A 108 -4.01 -22.70 2.09
C GLY A 108 -3.88 -21.40 2.86
N ALA A 109 -4.20 -20.26 2.24
CA ALA A 109 -4.72 -19.14 3.00
C ALA A 109 -6.02 -19.63 3.66
N LYS A 110 -5.87 -20.31 4.82
CA LYS A 110 -6.71 -19.98 5.95
C LYS A 110 -6.57 -18.49 6.06
N PHE A 111 -7.55 -17.77 5.51
CA PHE A 111 -7.84 -16.41 5.87
C PHE A 111 -7.47 -16.27 7.35
N PRO A 112 -6.63 -15.31 7.76
CA PRO A 112 -6.72 -14.86 9.13
C PRO A 112 -8.17 -14.40 9.24
N SER A 113 -9.02 -15.28 9.80
CA SER A 113 -10.21 -14.85 10.47
C SER A 113 -9.69 -13.74 11.36
N TYR A 114 -10.04 -12.51 11.01
CA TYR A 114 -10.03 -11.40 11.94
C TYR A 114 -10.99 -11.85 13.05
N ARG A 115 -10.48 -12.70 13.93
CA ARG A 115 -11.00 -12.92 15.25
C ARG A 115 -10.73 -11.59 15.89
N GLY A 116 -11.77 -10.74 15.90
CA GLY A 116 -11.84 -9.60 16.79
C GLY A 116 -11.44 -10.14 18.14
N ASP A 117 -10.22 -9.81 18.56
CA ASP A 117 -9.87 -9.82 19.95
C ASP A 117 -10.58 -8.60 20.50
N ASP A 118 -11.86 -8.82 20.80
CA ASP A 118 -12.69 -7.95 21.59
C ASP A 118 -12.13 -8.05 23.02
N SER A 119 -10.97 -7.44 23.23
CA SER A 119 -10.48 -7.12 24.57
C SER A 119 -11.38 -6.02 25.11
N GLU A 120 -12.60 -6.43 25.50
CA GLU A 120 -13.51 -5.72 26.37
C GLU A 120 -12.78 -5.48 27.69
N GLY A 121 -12.20 -4.30 27.82
CA GLY A 121 -11.92 -3.72 29.13
C GLY A 121 -13.24 -3.65 29.89
N GLN A 122 -13.34 -4.45 30.95
CA GLN A 122 -14.39 -4.36 31.96
C GLN A 122 -14.56 -2.91 32.42
N GLY A 123 -15.63 -2.28 31.95
CA GLY A 123 -16.02 -0.92 32.33
C GLY A 123 -17.52 -0.85 32.50
N GLY A 124 -17.98 -0.93 33.74
CA GLY A 124 -19.20 -0.29 34.22
C GLY A 124 -20.50 -0.59 33.48
N GLN A 125 -21.19 -1.62 33.93
CA GLN A 125 -22.61 -1.86 33.67
C GLN A 125 -23.44 -0.61 33.99
N THR A 126 -23.87 0.13 32.96
CA THR A 126 -24.95 1.11 33.04
C THR A 126 -25.98 0.75 31.98
N GLN A 127 -27.17 0.37 32.43
CA GLN A 127 -28.32 0.00 31.60
C GLN A 127 -28.75 1.19 30.72
N PRO A 128 -28.95 1.01 29.40
CA PRO A 128 -29.78 1.93 28.63
C PRO A 128 -31.27 1.55 28.81
N PRO A 129 -32.15 2.52 29.10
CA PRO A 129 -33.59 2.27 29.14
C PRO A 129 -34.19 2.24 27.73
N GLY A 130 -35.17 1.35 27.56
CA GLY A 130 -36.36 1.61 26.74
C GLY A 130 -36.20 1.54 25.23
N VAL A 131 -36.59 0.39 24.66
CA VAL A 131 -37.01 0.27 23.27
C VAL A 131 -38.27 1.12 23.07
N GLY A 132 -38.09 2.35 22.58
CA GLY A 132 -39.17 3.17 22.05
C GLY A 132 -39.46 2.76 20.61
N THR A 133 -40.68 2.29 20.37
CA THR A 133 -41.32 2.20 19.05
C THR A 133 -41.20 3.54 18.33
N ARG A 134 -40.36 3.60 17.30
CA ARG A 134 -40.19 4.80 16.47
C ARG A 134 -41.07 4.67 15.23
N ASP A 135 -42.13 5.46 15.21
CA ASP A 135 -42.95 5.76 14.05
C ASP A 135 -42.07 6.11 12.83
N GLN A 136 -42.42 5.51 11.68
CA GLN A 136 -41.87 5.90 10.39
C GLN A 136 -42.36 7.30 10.00
N PRO A 137 -41.46 8.26 9.70
CA PRO A 137 -41.88 9.48 9.03
C PRO A 137 -42.14 9.20 7.54
N SER A 138 -43.34 9.59 7.13
CA SER A 138 -43.85 9.61 5.77
C SER A 138 -42.88 10.29 4.78
N VAL A 139 -42.69 9.67 3.62
CA VAL A 139 -41.89 10.16 2.50
C VAL A 139 -42.48 11.45 1.93
N HIS A 140 -41.93 12.59 2.33
CA HIS A 140 -42.27 13.89 1.75
C HIS A 140 -41.57 14.05 0.39
N ALA A 141 -42.37 14.18 -0.67
CA ALA A 141 -41.92 14.41 -2.03
C ALA A 141 -41.07 15.69 -2.12
N MET A 142 -39.86 15.58 -2.66
CA MET A 142 -39.02 16.75 -2.94
C MET A 142 -39.46 17.45 -4.24
N PRO A 143 -39.60 18.78 -4.24
CA PRO A 143 -39.86 19.55 -5.46
C PRO A 143 -38.62 19.63 -6.36
N ARG A 144 -38.86 19.51 -7.68
CA ARG A 144 -37.86 19.73 -8.74
C ARG A 144 -37.35 21.18 -8.66
N GLY A 145 -36.06 21.33 -8.38
CA GLY A 145 -35.37 22.62 -8.48
C GLY A 145 -34.98 22.93 -9.92
N ASP A 146 -35.27 24.17 -10.33
CA ASP A 146 -34.94 24.76 -11.62
C ASP A 146 -33.42 24.94 -11.84
N PRO A 147 -32.96 25.01 -13.11
CA PRO A 147 -31.55 25.17 -13.44
C PRO A 147 -31.03 26.57 -13.11
N VAL A 148 -30.06 26.65 -12.21
CA VAL A 148 -29.32 27.88 -11.90
C VAL A 148 -28.35 28.24 -13.03
N ALA A 149 -28.45 29.51 -13.45
CA ALA A 149 -27.68 30.12 -14.52
C ALA A 149 -26.16 30.10 -14.26
N ALA A 150 -25.41 29.85 -15.32
CA ALA A 150 -23.95 29.85 -15.35
C ALA A 150 -23.38 31.23 -14.96
N THR A 151 -22.53 31.24 -13.94
CA THR A 151 -21.72 32.40 -13.56
C THR A 151 -20.40 32.36 -14.33
N PRO A 152 -19.99 33.42 -15.05
CA PRO A 152 -18.73 33.44 -15.78
C PRO A 152 -17.54 33.52 -14.81
N SER A 153 -16.63 32.55 -14.93
CA SER A 153 -15.39 32.47 -14.15
C SER A 153 -14.42 33.58 -14.53
N ALA A 154 -13.93 34.29 -13.51
CA ALA A 154 -12.86 35.29 -13.63
C ALA A 154 -11.50 34.64 -13.97
N PRO A 155 -10.60 35.34 -14.69
CA PRO A 155 -9.29 34.81 -15.06
C PRO A 155 -8.35 34.68 -13.85
N GLN A 156 -7.93 33.45 -13.57
CA GLN A 156 -6.86 33.16 -12.60
C GLN A 156 -5.52 33.70 -13.09
N GLN A 157 -4.94 34.64 -12.34
CA GLN A 157 -3.54 35.04 -12.49
C GLN A 157 -2.62 33.89 -12.07
N GLN A 158 -1.89 33.35 -13.04
CA GLN A 158 -0.84 32.37 -12.83
C GLN A 158 0.37 33.01 -12.15
N HIS A 159 0.49 32.84 -10.84
CA HIS A 159 1.75 33.09 -10.14
C HIS A 159 2.70 31.91 -10.42
N LYS A 160 3.66 32.13 -11.31
CA LYS A 160 4.79 31.23 -11.54
C LYS A 160 5.64 31.18 -10.26
N ALA A 161 5.42 30.17 -9.42
CA ALA A 161 6.34 29.83 -8.35
C ALA A 161 7.55 29.11 -8.96
N SER A 162 8.65 29.83 -9.13
CA SER A 162 9.94 29.27 -9.51
C SER A 162 10.46 28.40 -8.37
N PHE A 163 10.26 27.09 -8.46
CA PHE A 163 10.87 26.12 -7.55
C PHE A 163 12.35 25.98 -7.94
N SER A 164 13.23 26.62 -7.17
CA SER A 164 14.68 26.42 -7.26
C SER A 164 15.02 25.05 -6.66
N THR A 165 15.30 24.07 -7.50
CA THR A 165 15.80 22.76 -7.07
C THR A 165 17.22 22.90 -6.49
N PRO A 166 17.50 22.43 -5.26
CA PRO A 166 18.85 22.40 -4.74
C PRO A 166 19.69 21.38 -5.52
N GLN A 167 20.80 21.87 -6.09
CA GLN A 167 21.78 21.08 -6.82
C GLN A 167 22.54 20.19 -5.82
N PHE A 168 22.23 18.90 -5.80
CA PHE A 168 22.98 17.91 -5.03
C PHE A 168 24.35 17.72 -5.71
N GLN A 169 25.43 18.09 -5.01
CA GLN A 169 26.79 17.81 -5.46
C GLN A 169 27.05 16.31 -5.26
N ASP A 170 27.18 15.59 -6.36
CA ASP A 170 27.69 14.21 -6.37
C ASP A 170 29.15 14.21 -5.92
N ASN A 171 29.38 13.91 -4.64
CA ASN A 171 30.69 13.56 -4.14
C ASN A 171 31.06 12.18 -4.67
N HIS A 172 31.84 12.18 -5.76
CA HIS A 172 32.48 11.01 -6.34
C HIS A 172 33.47 10.43 -5.31
N ILE A 173 33.07 9.41 -4.56
CA ILE A 173 33.98 8.68 -3.66
C ILE A 173 34.78 7.71 -4.53
N ASP A 174 36.05 8.03 -4.73
CA ASP A 174 37.02 7.18 -5.40
C ASP A 174 37.14 5.83 -4.69
N SER A 175 36.85 4.74 -5.41
CA SER A 175 36.79 3.36 -4.92
C SER A 175 38.19 2.75 -4.66
N SER A 176 39.24 3.56 -4.52
CA SER A 176 40.63 3.11 -4.46
C SER A 176 41.15 2.82 -3.04
N HIS A 177 40.38 3.07 -1.97
CA HIS A 177 40.88 2.91 -0.58
C HIS A 177 40.37 1.67 0.18
N ALA A 178 39.52 0.82 -0.40
CA ALA A 178 38.93 -0.31 0.34
C ALA A 178 39.87 -1.52 0.54
N ASN A 179 41.02 -1.59 -0.15
CA ASN A 179 41.90 -2.78 -0.10
C ASN A 179 43.09 -2.71 0.87
N GLN A 180 43.22 -1.65 1.70
CA GLN A 180 44.35 -1.53 2.62
C GLN A 180 44.04 -1.90 4.09
N ILE A 181 42.79 -2.22 4.43
CA ILE A 181 42.40 -2.50 5.83
C ILE A 181 42.47 -4.00 6.19
N ILE A 182 42.58 -4.91 5.23
CA ILE A 182 42.55 -6.38 5.48
C ILE A 182 43.97 -7.01 5.49
N MET A 183 45.04 -6.26 5.77
CA MET A 183 46.39 -6.85 5.92
C MET A 183 47.06 -6.66 7.28
N ASN A 184 46.44 -6.00 8.25
CA ASN A 184 47.04 -5.79 9.57
C ASN A 184 46.45 -6.65 10.72
N SER A 185 45.67 -7.69 10.42
CA SER A 185 45.07 -8.55 11.46
C SER A 185 45.77 -9.90 11.66
N TYR A 186 46.98 -10.08 11.14
CA TYR A 186 47.79 -11.28 11.39
C TYR A 186 49.19 -10.88 11.90
N ALA A 187 49.22 -10.37 13.12
CA ALA A 187 50.42 -10.30 13.96
C ALA A 187 50.01 -10.67 15.39
#